data_AF-A0A8J8E2Y7-F1
#
_entry.id   AF-A0A8J8E2Y7-F1
#
_cell.length_a   1.000
_cell.length_b   1.000
_cell.length_c   1.000
_cell.angle_alpha   90.00
_cell.angle_beta   90.00
_cell.angle_gamma   90.00
#
_symmetry.space_group_name_H-M   'P 1'
#
loop_
_entity.id
_entity.type
_entity.pdbx_description
1 polymer ?
#
loop_
_entity_poly.entity_id
_entity_poly.type
_entity_poly.pdbx_seq_one_letter_code
_entity_poly.pdbx_strand_id
1 'polypeptide(L)'
;MTREWFLSLLLLLYVGLVLVDRSLPGRTPGLVDWGSLSLITALIITSKGLELSGVFNRLAPRLVERTNGSSRRLLFLLLPTIALSSALIMNDTAMLVFIPLVVALSELSGMDKARAVTLSAISANVGSALTPIGNPQNIIIWREYGLGFFAFIGGMLPFVLLWLGLLLAIVFLTPDEPLSVRSLPPVAFRKDLFLVSALLLGLNVYLGETGRHELSIALTLLVFLLLERDVLLSFDWALVLTFAFIFIDFNELSALLIKAGLSLPTGGVGLVLASAGLSQLISNVPATVVFLGSKPAWLPLAVGVNAGGTGTVVGSLANLIAVRIARVSLRDFHRYSVPYFIVVLVISAGLILAFNF
;
A
#
# COMPACT_ATOMS: atom_id res chain seq x y z
N MET A 1 -19.54 -4.14 1.66
CA MET A 1 -20.03 -3.07 2.56
C MET A 1 -19.12 -1.85 2.80
N THR A 2 -17.77 -1.81 2.58
CA THR A 2 -17.04 -0.49 2.62
C THR A 2 -16.27 -0.11 1.36
N ARG A 3 -15.95 -1.01 0.44
CA ARG A 3 -15.34 -0.60 -0.84
C ARG A 3 -16.36 0.13 -1.74
N GLU A 4 -17.64 -0.19 -1.56
CA GLU A 4 -18.76 0.45 -2.24
C GLU A 4 -18.91 1.95 -1.92
N TRP A 5 -18.63 2.42 -0.69
CA TRP A 5 -18.80 3.86 -0.38
C TRP A 5 -17.73 4.71 -1.03
N PHE A 6 -16.48 4.25 -1.06
CA PHE A 6 -15.40 5.00 -1.69
C PHE A 6 -15.60 5.06 -3.21
N LEU A 7 -15.95 3.94 -3.83
CA LEU A 7 -16.38 3.91 -5.23
C LEU A 7 -17.60 4.82 -5.47
N SER A 8 -18.57 4.85 -4.55
CA SER A 8 -19.73 5.74 -4.65
C SER A 8 -19.33 7.22 -4.56
N LEU A 9 -18.37 7.58 -3.71
CA LEU A 9 -17.85 8.94 -3.65
C LEU A 9 -17.11 9.33 -4.93
N LEU A 10 -16.34 8.42 -5.52
CA LEU A 10 -15.72 8.65 -6.83
C LEU A 10 -16.78 8.81 -7.92
N LEU A 11 -17.82 7.99 -7.95
CA LEU A 11 -18.94 8.16 -8.87
C LEU A 11 -19.64 9.51 -8.70
N LEU A 12 -19.83 9.97 -7.46
CA LEU A 12 -20.39 11.29 -7.17
C LEU A 12 -19.44 12.42 -7.61
N LEU A 13 -18.13 12.25 -7.39
CA LEU A 13 -17.10 13.17 -7.85
C LEU A 13 -17.10 13.27 -9.38
N TYR A 14 -17.13 12.13 -10.08
CA TYR A 14 -17.25 12.05 -11.53
C TYR A 14 -18.48 12.82 -12.03
N VAL A 15 -19.66 12.59 -11.43
CA VAL A 15 -20.88 13.33 -11.78
C VAL A 15 -20.68 14.84 -11.56
N GLY A 16 -20.08 15.24 -10.44
CA GLY A 16 -19.74 16.64 -10.16
C GLY A 16 -18.80 17.25 -11.21
N LEU A 17 -17.77 16.52 -11.62
CA LEU A 17 -16.82 16.93 -12.65
C LEU A 17 -17.50 17.06 -14.02
N VAL A 18 -18.40 16.14 -14.38
CA VAL A 18 -19.20 16.24 -15.63
C VAL A 18 -20.08 17.50 -15.64
N LEU A 19 -20.56 17.96 -14.48
CA LEU A 19 -21.33 19.20 -14.39
C LEU A 19 -20.45 20.44 -14.66
N VAL A 20 -19.16 20.38 -14.30
CA VAL A 20 -18.17 21.46 -14.52
C VAL A 20 -17.61 21.43 -15.93
N ASP A 21 -17.21 20.25 -16.43
CA ASP A 21 -16.78 20.02 -17.80
C ASP A 21 -17.67 18.99 -18.50
N ARG A 22 -18.59 19.49 -19.35
CA ARG A 22 -19.53 18.69 -20.13
C ARG A 22 -18.85 17.82 -21.19
N SER A 23 -17.59 18.08 -21.54
CA SER A 23 -16.82 17.26 -22.49
C SER A 23 -16.24 15.99 -21.85
N LEU A 24 -16.21 15.91 -20.51
CA LEU A 24 -15.58 14.82 -19.77
C LEU A 24 -16.06 13.42 -20.18
N PRO A 25 -17.36 13.14 -20.38
CA PRO A 25 -17.81 11.80 -20.81
C PRO A 25 -17.18 11.33 -22.12
N GLY A 26 -16.97 12.24 -23.08
CA GLY A 26 -16.35 11.92 -24.37
C GLY A 26 -14.85 11.63 -24.26
N ARG A 27 -14.17 12.23 -23.27
CA ARG A 27 -12.73 12.05 -23.02
C ARG A 27 -12.42 10.95 -21.99
N THR A 28 -13.43 10.49 -21.25
CA THR A 28 -13.29 9.55 -20.12
C THR A 28 -12.45 8.30 -20.46
N PRO A 29 -12.66 7.61 -21.60
CA PRO A 29 -11.84 6.44 -21.94
C PRO A 29 -10.34 6.75 -22.10
N GLY A 30 -10.00 7.98 -22.49
CA GLY A 30 -8.61 8.43 -22.65
C GLY A 30 -7.96 8.92 -21.35
N LEU A 31 -8.74 9.18 -20.30
CA LEU A 31 -8.24 9.56 -18.97
C LEU A 31 -7.89 8.35 -18.11
N VAL A 32 -8.41 7.18 -18.45
CA VAL A 32 -8.02 5.93 -17.79
C VAL A 32 -6.63 5.55 -18.26
N ASP A 33 -5.71 5.41 -17.30
CA ASP A 33 -4.42 4.83 -17.58
C ASP A 33 -4.52 3.29 -17.65
N TRP A 34 -4.91 2.80 -18.84
CA TRP A 34 -5.18 1.38 -19.09
C TRP A 34 -4.03 0.46 -18.74
N GLY A 35 -2.79 0.92 -18.87
CA GLY A 35 -1.67 0.04 -18.60
C GLY A 35 -1.29 -0.05 -17.15
N SER A 36 -1.40 1.05 -16.40
CA SER A 36 -1.27 1.00 -14.94
C SER A 36 -2.41 0.18 -14.38
N LEU A 37 -3.64 0.37 -14.89
CA LEU A 37 -4.80 -0.42 -14.48
C LEU A 37 -4.60 -1.92 -14.74
N SER A 38 -4.09 -2.29 -15.92
CA SER A 38 -3.82 -3.69 -16.29
C SER A 38 -2.78 -4.31 -15.36
N LEU A 39 -1.67 -3.62 -15.13
CA LEU A 39 -0.58 -4.10 -14.29
C LEU A 39 -0.98 -4.18 -12.81
N ILE A 40 -1.66 -3.16 -12.29
CA ILE A 40 -2.24 -3.16 -10.94
C ILE A 40 -3.17 -4.37 -10.78
N THR A 41 -4.08 -4.59 -11.74
CA THR A 41 -5.03 -5.71 -11.68
C THR A 41 -4.32 -7.05 -11.67
N ALA A 42 -3.35 -7.27 -12.57
CA ALA A 42 -2.56 -8.49 -12.63
C ALA A 42 -1.82 -8.77 -11.30
N LEU A 43 -1.21 -7.74 -10.72
CA LEU A 43 -0.46 -7.85 -9.47
C LEU A 43 -1.38 -8.07 -8.26
N ILE A 44 -2.57 -7.46 -8.18
CA ILE A 44 -3.51 -7.71 -7.09
C ILE A 44 -4.07 -9.14 -7.18
N ILE A 45 -4.45 -9.62 -8.37
CA ILE A 45 -4.91 -11.00 -8.56
C ILE A 45 -3.81 -11.99 -8.13
N THR A 46 -2.58 -11.75 -8.56
CA THR A 46 -1.43 -12.59 -8.20
C THR A 46 -1.14 -12.56 -6.69
N SER A 47 -1.22 -11.37 -6.07
CA SER A 47 -1.09 -11.20 -4.63
C SER A 47 -2.18 -11.94 -3.87
N LYS A 48 -3.41 -11.99 -4.40
CA LYS A 48 -4.50 -12.80 -3.85
C LYS A 48 -4.20 -14.30 -3.93
N GLY A 49 -3.59 -14.78 -5.01
CA GLY A 49 -3.10 -16.15 -5.10
C GLY A 49 -2.05 -16.47 -4.02
N LEU A 50 -1.09 -15.57 -3.79
CA LEU A 50 -0.11 -15.71 -2.70
C LEU A 50 -0.75 -15.70 -1.31
N GLU A 51 -1.73 -14.83 -1.08
CA GLU A 51 -2.53 -14.79 0.15
C GLU A 51 -3.23 -16.14 0.39
N LEU A 52 -3.98 -16.63 -0.61
CA LEU A 52 -4.76 -17.87 -0.56
C LEU A 52 -3.90 -19.14 -0.51
N SER A 53 -2.60 -19.04 -0.82
CA SER A 53 -1.65 -20.14 -0.63
C SER A 53 -1.37 -20.45 0.85
N GLY A 54 -1.65 -19.50 1.75
CA GLY A 54 -1.39 -19.61 3.19
C GLY A 54 0.08 -19.42 3.58
N VAL A 55 0.93 -18.95 2.66
CA VAL A 55 2.38 -18.76 2.93
C VAL A 55 2.64 -17.85 4.14
N PHE A 56 1.92 -16.74 4.23
CA PHE A 56 2.07 -15.76 5.30
C PHE A 56 1.49 -16.26 6.62
N ASN A 57 0.36 -16.98 6.58
CA ASN A 57 -0.25 -17.58 7.76
C ASN A 57 0.66 -18.66 8.38
N ARG A 58 1.48 -19.34 7.55
CA ARG A 58 2.49 -20.30 8.02
C ARG A 58 3.66 -19.65 8.76
N LEU A 59 3.92 -18.36 8.53
CA LEU A 59 4.98 -17.64 9.26
C LEU A 59 4.57 -17.33 10.70
N ALA A 60 3.28 -17.12 10.94
CA ALA A 60 2.75 -16.67 12.22
C ALA A 60 3.11 -17.56 13.42
N PRO A 61 2.92 -18.90 13.40
CA PRO A 61 3.29 -19.75 14.53
C PRO A 61 4.79 -19.69 14.85
N ARG A 62 5.64 -19.68 13.82
CA ARG A 62 7.10 -19.62 13.96
C ARG A 62 7.59 -18.32 14.59
N LEU A 63 6.89 -17.21 14.32
CA LEU A 63 7.21 -15.93 14.95
C LEU A 63 6.90 -15.97 16.43
N VAL A 64 5.71 -16.48 16.81
CA VAL A 64 5.25 -16.60 18.20
C VAL A 64 6.17 -17.50 19.03
N GLU A 65 6.57 -18.65 18.50
CA GLU A 65 7.48 -19.58 19.18
C GLU A 65 8.83 -18.94 19.53
N ARG A 66 9.33 -18.01 18.69
CA ARG A 66 10.62 -17.32 18.88
C ARG A 66 10.56 -16.15 19.85
N THR A 67 9.37 -15.76 20.32
CA THR A 67 9.20 -14.60 21.21
C THR A 67 9.68 -14.88 22.63
N ASN A 68 9.73 -16.15 23.05
CA ASN A 68 9.97 -16.57 24.43
C ASN A 68 9.07 -15.82 25.45
N GLY A 69 7.82 -15.50 25.08
CA GLY A 69 6.87 -14.88 25.99
C GLY A 69 6.95 -13.34 26.12
N SER A 70 7.63 -12.63 25.21
CA SER A 70 7.77 -11.15 25.25
C SER A 70 7.03 -10.46 24.11
N SER A 71 6.10 -9.55 24.44
CA SER A 71 5.31 -8.79 23.46
C SER A 71 6.19 -7.86 22.62
N ARG A 72 7.23 -7.30 23.24
CA ARG A 72 8.21 -6.48 22.53
C ARG A 72 8.98 -7.30 21.51
N ARG A 73 9.45 -8.50 21.87
CA ARG A 73 10.13 -9.41 20.91
C ARG A 73 9.19 -9.83 19.78
N LEU A 74 7.90 -10.06 20.08
CA LEU A 74 6.90 -10.32 19.05
C LEU A 74 6.84 -9.18 18.03
N LEU A 75 6.67 -7.93 18.48
CA LEU A 75 6.62 -6.78 17.58
C LEU A 75 7.93 -6.63 16.79
N PHE A 76 9.09 -6.84 17.42
CA PHE A 76 10.39 -6.80 16.74
C PHE A 76 10.53 -7.83 15.60
N LEU A 77 9.89 -8.98 15.71
CA LEU A 77 9.91 -10.03 14.67
C LEU A 77 8.77 -9.83 13.66
N LEU A 78 7.61 -9.43 14.14
CA LEU A 78 6.38 -9.29 13.37
C LEU A 78 6.47 -8.11 12.40
N LEU A 79 6.87 -6.92 12.87
CA LEU A 79 6.87 -5.73 12.01
C LEU A 79 7.81 -5.89 10.79
N PRO A 80 9.08 -6.32 10.92
CA PRO A 80 9.90 -6.59 9.74
C PRO A 80 9.28 -7.66 8.82
N THR A 81 8.61 -8.67 9.38
CA THR A 81 7.91 -9.68 8.58
C THR A 81 6.76 -9.07 7.79
N ILE A 82 5.96 -8.20 8.40
CA ILE A 82 4.88 -7.47 7.74
C ILE A 82 5.45 -6.57 6.64
N ALA A 83 6.49 -5.79 6.93
CA ALA A 83 7.13 -4.91 5.95
C ALA A 83 7.69 -5.67 4.74
N LEU A 84 8.40 -6.79 4.98
CA LEU A 84 8.91 -7.63 3.89
C LEU A 84 7.79 -8.30 3.11
N SER A 85 6.71 -8.71 3.77
CA SER A 85 5.55 -9.29 3.09
C SER A 85 4.80 -8.25 2.24
N SER A 86 4.60 -7.04 2.76
CA SER A 86 3.90 -5.97 2.04
C SER A 86 4.70 -5.43 0.84
N ALA A 87 6.03 -5.51 0.89
CA ALA A 87 6.89 -5.27 -0.26
C ALA A 87 6.68 -6.29 -1.41
N LEU A 88 6.04 -7.44 -1.15
CA LEU A 88 5.81 -8.51 -2.14
C LEU A 88 4.35 -8.64 -2.58
N ILE A 89 3.38 -8.49 -1.67
CA ILE A 89 1.95 -8.83 -1.93
C ILE A 89 0.97 -7.67 -1.78
N MET A 90 1.47 -6.44 -1.82
CA MET A 90 0.76 -5.23 -1.46
C MET A 90 0.40 -5.08 0.03
N ASN A 91 0.44 -3.84 0.51
CA ASN A 91 0.08 -3.50 1.89
C ASN A 91 -1.35 -3.91 2.26
N ASP A 92 -2.33 -3.69 1.38
CA ASP A 92 -3.74 -4.00 1.66
C ASP A 92 -3.98 -5.50 1.88
N THR A 93 -3.39 -6.34 1.02
CA THR A 93 -3.42 -7.80 1.14
C THR A 93 -2.71 -8.25 2.42
N ALA A 94 -1.55 -7.66 2.73
CA ALA A 94 -0.83 -7.95 3.96
C ALA A 94 -1.68 -7.63 5.20
N MET A 95 -2.46 -6.55 5.18
CA MET A 95 -3.37 -6.21 6.29
C MET A 95 -4.49 -7.23 6.49
N LEU A 96 -5.05 -7.78 5.40
CA LEU A 96 -6.05 -8.85 5.50
C LEU A 96 -5.51 -10.10 6.18
N VAL A 97 -4.21 -10.38 6.04
CA VAL A 97 -3.57 -11.54 6.65
C VAL A 97 -3.11 -11.27 8.09
N PHE A 98 -2.35 -10.20 8.30
CA PHE A 98 -1.63 -10.00 9.56
C PHE A 98 -2.48 -9.35 10.64
N ILE A 99 -3.47 -8.52 10.30
CA ILE A 99 -4.28 -7.84 11.34
C ILE A 99 -5.12 -8.82 12.16
N PRO A 100 -5.82 -9.82 11.58
CA PRO A 100 -6.51 -10.83 12.38
C PRO A 100 -5.59 -11.55 13.36
N LEU A 101 -4.36 -11.86 12.92
CA LEU A 101 -3.33 -12.45 13.77
C LEU A 101 -2.92 -11.51 14.90
N VAL A 102 -2.64 -10.23 14.59
CA VAL A 102 -2.23 -9.23 15.58
C VAL A 102 -3.33 -9.06 16.63
N VAL A 103 -4.59 -8.99 16.22
CA VAL A 103 -5.75 -8.88 17.12
C VAL A 103 -5.81 -10.09 18.05
N ALA A 104 -5.74 -11.31 17.51
CA ALA A 104 -5.77 -12.53 18.29
C ALA A 104 -4.61 -12.58 19.31
N LEU A 105 -3.40 -12.20 18.90
CA LEU A 105 -2.24 -12.15 19.78
C LEU A 105 -2.40 -11.09 20.87
N SER A 106 -2.88 -9.89 20.53
CA SER A 106 -3.14 -8.82 21.49
C SER A 106 -4.16 -9.21 22.55
N GLU A 107 -5.26 -9.87 22.16
CA GLU A 107 -6.32 -10.30 23.07
C GLU A 107 -5.83 -11.38 24.04
N LEU A 108 -5.03 -12.32 23.55
CA LEU A 108 -4.51 -13.41 24.38
C LEU A 108 -3.40 -12.94 25.33
N SER A 109 -2.60 -11.94 24.93
CA SER A 109 -1.46 -11.46 25.70
C SER A 109 -1.70 -10.19 26.53
N GLY A 110 -2.90 -9.61 26.48
CA GLY A 110 -3.20 -8.33 27.12
C GLY A 110 -2.39 -7.15 26.54
N MET A 111 -1.82 -7.31 25.35
CA MET A 111 -1.06 -6.24 24.70
C MET A 111 -1.99 -5.16 24.18
N ASP A 112 -1.56 -3.89 24.24
CA ASP A 112 -2.32 -2.78 23.65
C ASP A 112 -2.60 -3.07 22.16
N LYS A 113 -3.85 -3.47 21.89
CA LYS A 113 -4.34 -3.83 20.57
C LYS A 113 -4.23 -2.65 19.60
N ALA A 114 -4.55 -1.43 20.05
CA ALA A 114 -4.48 -0.25 19.20
C ALA A 114 -3.02 0.00 18.78
N ARG A 115 -2.08 -0.08 19.72
CA ARG A 115 -0.65 0.04 19.44
C ARG A 115 -0.19 -1.01 18.44
N ALA A 116 -0.45 -2.29 18.70
CA ALA A 116 0.03 -3.37 17.86
C ALA A 116 -0.53 -3.29 16.43
N VAL A 117 -1.82 -2.99 16.29
CA VAL A 117 -2.51 -2.82 15.00
C VAL A 117 -1.98 -1.60 14.25
N THR A 118 -1.81 -0.45 14.91
CA THR A 118 -1.30 0.75 14.25
C THR A 118 0.14 0.56 13.78
N LEU A 119 1.03 0.01 14.63
CA LEU A 119 2.41 -0.24 14.23
C LEU A 119 2.49 -1.25 13.08
N SER A 120 1.58 -2.22 13.03
CA SER A 120 1.46 -3.18 11.91
C SER A 120 1.02 -2.50 10.61
N ALA A 121 0.03 -1.59 10.68
CA ALA A 121 -0.39 -0.81 9.52
C ALA A 121 0.71 0.13 9.00
N ILE A 122 1.41 0.81 9.91
CA ILE A 122 2.59 1.61 9.57
C ILE A 122 3.65 0.74 8.90
N SER A 123 3.97 -0.41 9.50
CA SER A 123 4.94 -1.35 8.98
C SER A 123 4.61 -1.83 7.57
N ALA A 124 3.34 -2.13 7.28
CA ALA A 124 2.91 -2.52 5.94
C ALA A 124 3.09 -1.39 4.93
N ASN A 125 2.73 -0.15 5.27
CA ASN A 125 2.94 1.01 4.40
C ASN A 125 4.44 1.26 4.16
N VAL A 126 5.26 1.23 5.22
CA VAL A 126 6.72 1.40 5.14
C VAL A 126 7.35 0.32 4.24
N GLY A 127 6.99 -0.95 4.45
CA GLY A 127 7.51 -2.05 3.64
C GLY A 127 7.09 -1.96 2.17
N SER A 128 5.82 -1.64 1.91
CA SER A 128 5.29 -1.51 0.55
C SER A 128 5.95 -0.40 -0.25
N ALA A 129 6.47 0.63 0.43
CA ALA A 129 7.15 1.75 -0.20
C ALA A 129 8.45 1.33 -0.89
N LEU A 130 9.04 0.19 -0.51
CA LEU A 130 10.34 -0.26 -1.03
C LEU A 130 10.29 -0.66 -2.50
N THR A 131 9.23 -1.35 -2.92
CA THR A 131 9.16 -1.98 -4.24
C THR A 131 8.10 -1.33 -5.11
N PRO A 132 8.27 -1.35 -6.44
CA PRO A 132 7.24 -0.91 -7.37
C PRO A 132 5.90 -1.62 -7.17
N ILE A 133 5.93 -2.91 -6.85
CA ILE A 133 4.74 -3.76 -6.73
C ILE A 133 4.10 -3.73 -5.34
N GLY A 134 4.74 -3.07 -4.38
CA GLY A 134 4.28 -3.06 -2.99
C GLY A 134 2.99 -2.26 -2.80
N ASN A 135 2.65 -1.33 -3.70
CA ASN A 135 1.38 -0.62 -3.64
C ASN A 135 1.02 0.03 -5.00
N PRO A 136 -0.25 0.39 -5.23
CA PRO A 136 -0.68 0.92 -6.52
C PRO A 136 0.00 2.24 -6.90
N GLN A 137 0.23 3.15 -5.93
CA GLN A 137 0.90 4.41 -6.24
C GLN A 137 2.33 4.22 -6.75
N ASN A 138 3.06 3.23 -6.23
CA ASN A 138 4.39 2.88 -6.71
C ASN A 138 4.32 2.31 -8.12
N ILE A 139 3.32 1.48 -8.45
CA ILE A 139 3.13 0.96 -9.81
C ILE A 139 2.91 2.11 -10.80
N ILE A 140 2.09 3.09 -10.43
CA ILE A 140 1.79 4.25 -11.29
C ILE A 140 3.07 5.06 -11.53
N ILE A 141 3.81 5.42 -10.46
CA ILE A 141 5.08 6.16 -10.60
C ILE A 141 6.11 5.34 -11.39
N TRP A 142 6.27 4.06 -11.06
CA TRP A 142 7.22 3.18 -11.72
C TRP A 142 7.00 3.14 -13.24
N ARG A 143 5.74 3.05 -13.68
CA ARG A 143 5.37 3.01 -15.09
C ARG A 143 5.49 4.37 -15.77
N GLU A 144 5.01 5.44 -15.16
CA GLU A 144 5.05 6.80 -15.73
C GLU A 144 6.48 7.22 -16.07
N TYR A 145 7.45 6.88 -15.21
CA TYR A 145 8.86 7.22 -15.42
C TYR A 145 9.68 6.10 -16.08
N GLY A 146 9.08 4.95 -16.40
CA GLY A 146 9.76 3.82 -17.05
C GLY A 146 11.03 3.35 -16.33
N LEU A 147 11.02 3.33 -14.99
CA LEU A 147 12.21 3.01 -14.21
C LEU A 147 12.50 1.50 -14.24
N GLY A 148 13.75 1.09 -14.06
CA GLY A 148 14.06 -0.31 -13.77
C GLY A 148 13.57 -0.72 -12.38
N PHE A 149 13.16 -1.98 -12.19
CA PHE A 149 12.61 -2.44 -10.90
C PHE A 149 13.57 -2.18 -9.73
N PHE A 150 14.85 -2.50 -9.91
CA PHE A 150 15.89 -2.27 -8.91
C PHE A 150 16.31 -0.81 -8.79
N ALA A 151 16.10 0.02 -9.82
CA ALA A 151 16.36 1.46 -9.75
C ALA A 151 15.37 2.14 -8.79
N PHE A 152 14.09 1.76 -8.86
CA PHE A 152 13.08 2.22 -7.91
C PHE A 152 13.43 1.80 -6.48
N ILE A 153 13.78 0.51 -6.28
CA ILE A 153 14.22 0.00 -4.97
C ILE A 153 15.42 0.79 -4.46
N GLY A 154 16.43 1.02 -5.29
CA GLY A 154 17.64 1.76 -4.92
C GLY A 154 17.34 3.17 -4.41
N GLY A 155 16.41 3.88 -5.05
CA GLY A 155 15.99 5.22 -4.59
C GLY A 155 15.18 5.21 -3.30
N MET A 156 14.28 4.23 -3.12
CA MET A 156 13.42 4.15 -1.93
C MET A 156 14.10 3.50 -0.72
N LEU A 157 15.11 2.66 -0.93
CA LEU A 157 15.77 1.87 0.13
C LEU A 157 16.28 2.72 1.31
N PRO A 158 16.98 3.86 1.13
CA PRO A 158 17.44 4.67 2.25
C PRO A 158 16.30 5.17 3.14
N PHE A 159 15.18 5.58 2.53
CA PHE A 159 14.01 6.05 3.24
C PHE A 159 13.32 4.92 3.99
N VAL A 160 13.11 3.77 3.34
CA VAL A 160 12.45 2.62 3.97
C VAL A 160 13.27 2.06 5.13
N LEU A 161 14.59 1.96 5.01
CA LEU A 161 15.46 1.53 6.10
C LEU A 161 15.37 2.49 7.29
N LEU A 162 15.36 3.80 7.03
CA LEU A 162 15.20 4.81 8.07
C LEU A 162 13.83 4.72 8.76
N TRP A 163 12.75 4.60 7.98
CA TRP A 163 11.39 4.50 8.50
C TRP A 163 11.18 3.22 9.32
N LEU A 164 11.67 2.08 8.82
CA LEU A 164 11.62 0.81 9.54
C LEU A 164 12.49 0.86 10.80
N GLY A 165 13.69 1.46 10.73
CA GLY A 165 14.56 1.67 11.88
C GLY A 165 13.88 2.51 12.98
N LEU A 166 13.23 3.61 12.60
CA LEU A 166 12.44 4.44 13.53
C LEU A 166 11.31 3.63 14.16
N LEU A 167 10.61 2.82 13.37
CA LEU A 167 9.51 1.99 13.86
C LEU A 167 10.00 0.97 14.89
N LEU A 168 11.13 0.32 14.63
CA LEU A 168 11.77 -0.62 15.55
C LEU A 168 12.32 0.08 16.81
N ALA A 169 12.83 1.31 16.68
CA ALA A 169 13.24 2.12 17.82
C ALA A 169 12.05 2.46 18.73
N ILE A 170 10.88 2.78 18.17
CA ILE A 170 9.64 2.97 18.95
C ILE A 170 9.28 1.69 19.71
N VAL A 171 9.33 0.53 19.06
CA VAL A 171 9.09 -0.77 19.73
C VAL A 171 10.10 -1.01 20.84
N PHE A 172 11.37 -0.66 20.66
CA PHE A 172 12.39 -0.79 21.70
C PHE A 172 12.03 -0.05 23.00
N LEU A 173 11.44 1.15 22.84
CA LEU A 173 11.05 2.04 23.94
C LEU A 173 9.69 1.67 24.55
N THR A 174 8.91 0.78 23.92
CA THR A 174 7.63 0.33 24.48
C THR A 174 7.82 -0.67 25.63
N PRO A 175 6.95 -0.63 26.66
CA PRO A 175 6.97 -1.61 27.74
C PRO A 175 6.84 -3.04 27.22
N ASP A 176 7.59 -3.95 27.85
CA ASP A 176 7.52 -5.38 27.56
C ASP A 176 6.40 -6.00 28.40
N GLU A 177 5.45 -6.64 27.73
CA GLU A 177 4.27 -7.26 28.37
C GLU A 177 4.36 -8.79 28.17
N PRO A 178 3.97 -9.59 29.18
CA PRO A 178 4.07 -11.04 29.09
C PRO A 178 3.11 -11.61 28.05
N LEU A 179 3.63 -12.42 27.11
CA LEU A 179 2.81 -13.21 26.17
C LEU A 179 2.48 -14.56 26.79
N SER A 180 1.18 -14.82 26.97
CA SER A 180 0.62 -16.09 27.43
C SER A 180 0.63 -17.18 26.34
N VAL A 181 0.62 -16.78 25.07
CA VAL A 181 0.55 -17.69 23.91
C VAL A 181 1.93 -18.17 23.53
N ARG A 182 2.12 -19.49 23.56
CA ARG A 182 3.38 -20.13 23.14
C ARG A 182 3.29 -20.86 21.80
N SER A 183 2.08 -21.18 21.31
CA SER A 183 1.88 -21.84 20.01
C SER A 183 0.54 -21.47 19.41
N LEU A 184 0.49 -21.46 18.08
CA LEU A 184 -0.71 -21.30 17.26
C LEU A 184 -0.97 -22.60 16.49
N PRO A 185 -2.22 -22.92 16.14
CA PRO A 185 -2.51 -24.11 15.35
C PRO A 185 -1.80 -24.06 13.99
N PRO A 186 -1.38 -25.21 13.45
CA PRO A 186 -0.73 -25.27 12.14
C PRO A 186 -1.72 -24.81 11.06
N VAL A 187 -1.24 -23.96 10.15
CA VAL A 187 -2.03 -23.46 9.03
C VAL A 187 -1.68 -24.25 7.76
N ALA A 188 -2.71 -24.63 7.01
CA ALA A 188 -2.55 -25.30 5.72
C ALA A 188 -1.77 -24.41 4.74
N PHE A 189 -0.85 -25.02 3.98
CA PHE A 189 -0.03 -24.35 2.98
C PHE A 189 -0.14 -25.08 1.64
N ARG A 190 -0.68 -24.38 0.64
CA ARG A 190 -0.82 -24.89 -0.73
C ARG A 190 0.42 -24.52 -1.54
N LYS A 191 1.37 -25.45 -1.61
CA LYS A 191 2.65 -25.29 -2.31
C LYS A 191 2.45 -24.93 -3.79
N ASP A 192 1.52 -25.60 -4.46
CA ASP A 192 1.34 -25.45 -5.90
C ASP A 192 0.81 -24.05 -6.23
N LEU A 193 -0.23 -23.59 -5.53
CA LEU A 193 -0.72 -22.22 -5.65
C LEU A 193 0.34 -21.17 -5.31
N PHE A 194 1.16 -21.42 -4.27
CA PHE A 194 2.28 -20.54 -3.94
C PHE A 194 3.26 -20.44 -5.11
N LEU A 195 3.69 -21.57 -5.68
CA LEU A 195 4.65 -21.61 -6.79
C LEU A 195 4.08 -20.92 -8.04
N VAL A 196 2.84 -21.24 -8.42
CA VAL A 196 2.16 -20.61 -9.56
C VAL A 196 2.08 -19.10 -9.36
N SER A 197 1.65 -18.64 -8.18
CA SER A 197 1.50 -17.21 -7.91
C SER A 197 2.86 -16.50 -7.82
N ALA A 198 3.90 -17.14 -7.28
CA ALA A 198 5.24 -16.57 -7.22
C ALA A 198 5.88 -16.43 -8.61
N LEU A 199 5.70 -17.44 -9.48
CA LEU A 199 6.15 -17.39 -10.86
C LEU A 199 5.40 -16.32 -11.65
N LEU A 200 4.08 -16.23 -11.48
CA LEU A 200 3.27 -15.15 -12.07
C LEU A 200 3.70 -13.78 -11.57
N LEU A 201 4.06 -13.64 -10.29
CA LEU A 201 4.53 -12.37 -9.75
C LEU A 201 5.82 -11.92 -10.45
N GLY A 202 6.79 -12.82 -10.58
CA GLY A 202 8.04 -12.56 -11.31
C GLY A 202 7.79 -12.22 -12.79
N LEU A 203 6.89 -12.94 -13.44
CA LEU A 203 6.48 -12.66 -14.82
C LEU A 203 5.83 -11.29 -14.96
N ASN A 204 4.92 -10.93 -14.05
CA ASN A 204 4.21 -9.65 -14.07
C ASN A 204 5.17 -8.47 -13.84
N VAL A 205 6.18 -8.62 -12.96
CA VAL A 205 7.25 -7.63 -12.79
C VAL A 205 8.05 -7.47 -14.10
N TYR A 206 8.48 -8.57 -14.71
CA TYR A 206 9.22 -8.53 -15.97
C TYR A 206 8.42 -7.89 -17.11
N LEU A 207 7.14 -8.24 -17.25
CA LEU A 207 6.25 -7.65 -18.25
C LEU A 207 5.95 -6.18 -17.97
N GLY A 208 5.84 -5.79 -16.70
CA GLY A 208 5.71 -4.39 -16.29
C GLY A 208 6.91 -3.55 -16.70
N GLU A 209 8.13 -4.03 -16.41
CA GLU A 209 9.39 -3.34 -16.74
C GLU A 209 9.60 -3.21 -18.26
N THR A 210 9.16 -4.20 -19.04
CA THR A 210 9.23 -4.18 -20.51
C THR A 210 8.06 -3.45 -21.18
N GLY A 211 7.16 -2.86 -20.39
CA GLY A 211 6.01 -2.11 -20.89
C GLY A 211 4.87 -2.95 -21.47
N ARG A 212 4.87 -4.28 -21.28
CA ARG A 212 3.89 -5.24 -21.82
C ARG A 212 2.77 -5.57 -20.83
N HIS A 213 2.12 -4.54 -20.33
CA HIS A 213 1.17 -4.64 -19.21
C HIS A 213 -0.17 -5.31 -19.55
N GLU A 214 -0.61 -5.26 -20.81
CA GLU A 214 -1.82 -5.96 -21.26
C GLU A 214 -1.59 -7.48 -21.29
N LEU A 215 -0.37 -7.92 -21.63
CA LEU A 215 0.01 -9.32 -21.56
C LEU A 215 0.07 -9.82 -20.11
N SER A 216 0.49 -8.97 -19.17
CA SER A 216 0.54 -9.27 -17.74
C SER A 216 -0.83 -9.68 -17.20
N ILE A 217 -1.87 -8.88 -17.45
CA ILE A 217 -3.24 -9.22 -17.02
C ILE A 217 -3.81 -10.41 -17.79
N ALA A 218 -3.60 -10.49 -19.10
CA ALA A 218 -4.13 -11.59 -19.91
C ALA A 218 -3.59 -12.95 -19.48
N LEU A 219 -2.27 -13.06 -19.24
CA LEU A 219 -1.64 -14.29 -18.77
C LEU A 219 -2.04 -14.62 -17.34
N THR A 220 -2.12 -13.63 -16.45
CA THR A 220 -2.57 -13.83 -15.07
C THR A 220 -3.99 -14.41 -15.05
N LEU A 221 -4.92 -13.83 -15.82
CA LEU A 221 -6.29 -14.32 -15.92
C LEU A 221 -6.34 -15.73 -16.51
N LEU A 222 -5.60 -16.00 -17.58
CA LEU A 222 -5.56 -17.31 -18.22
C LEU A 222 -5.06 -18.39 -17.25
N VAL A 223 -3.95 -18.15 -16.55
CA VAL A 223 -3.36 -19.13 -15.64
C VAL A 223 -4.31 -19.44 -14.48
N PHE A 224 -4.88 -18.42 -13.84
CA PHE A 224 -5.83 -18.66 -12.74
C PHE A 224 -7.17 -19.24 -13.22
N LEU A 225 -7.62 -18.94 -14.44
CA LEU A 225 -8.81 -19.56 -15.01
C LEU A 225 -8.63 -21.08 -15.24
N LEU A 226 -7.42 -21.49 -15.62
CA LEU A 226 -7.10 -22.88 -15.91
C LEU A 226 -6.76 -23.68 -14.64
N LEU A 227 -6.02 -23.08 -13.70
CA LEU A 227 -5.45 -23.82 -12.57
C LEU A 227 -6.19 -23.60 -11.25
N GLU A 228 -6.64 -22.37 -10.97
CA GLU A 228 -7.06 -21.96 -9.61
C GLU A 228 -8.18 -20.89 -9.69
N ARG A 229 -9.34 -21.27 -10.22
CA ARG A 229 -10.48 -20.36 -10.49
C ARG A 229 -10.98 -19.62 -9.25
N ASP A 230 -10.83 -20.23 -8.08
CA ASP A 230 -11.24 -19.66 -6.80
C ASP A 230 -10.52 -18.33 -6.52
N VAL A 231 -9.31 -18.13 -7.03
CA VAL A 231 -8.58 -16.86 -6.94
C VAL A 231 -9.35 -15.76 -7.66
N LEU A 232 -9.87 -16.04 -8.87
CA LEU A 232 -10.64 -15.08 -9.67
C LEU A 232 -12.04 -14.83 -9.10
N LEU A 233 -12.68 -15.87 -8.55
CA LEU A 233 -13.99 -15.76 -7.92
C LEU A 233 -13.93 -14.97 -6.60
N SER A 234 -12.81 -15.04 -5.89
CA SER A 234 -12.57 -14.29 -4.65
C SER A 234 -12.06 -12.87 -4.89
N PHE A 235 -11.79 -12.51 -6.15
CA PHE A 235 -11.22 -11.22 -6.50
C PHE A 235 -12.28 -10.11 -6.50
N ASP A 236 -11.89 -8.95 -5.97
CA ASP A 236 -12.79 -7.81 -5.87
C ASP A 236 -12.68 -6.91 -7.11
N TRP A 237 -13.58 -7.15 -8.08
CA TRP A 237 -13.66 -6.36 -9.30
C TRP A 237 -14.07 -4.89 -9.07
N ALA A 238 -14.73 -4.57 -7.95
CA ALA A 238 -15.06 -3.19 -7.62
C ALA A 238 -13.80 -2.36 -7.31
N LEU A 239 -12.71 -3.01 -6.88
CA LEU A 239 -11.41 -2.36 -6.69
C LEU A 239 -10.79 -1.92 -8.02
N VAL A 240 -10.93 -2.72 -9.09
CA VAL A 240 -10.46 -2.35 -10.43
C VAL A 240 -11.24 -1.13 -10.95
N LEU A 241 -12.57 -1.13 -10.77
CA LEU A 241 -13.40 0.03 -11.10
C LEU A 241 -12.99 1.26 -10.29
N THR A 242 -12.66 1.10 -9.01
CA THR A 242 -12.17 2.18 -8.15
C THR A 242 -10.90 2.81 -8.74
N PHE A 243 -9.92 2.02 -9.18
CA PHE A 243 -8.72 2.58 -9.83
C PHE A 243 -9.02 3.26 -11.15
N ALA A 244 -9.93 2.73 -11.96
CA ALA A 244 -10.35 3.38 -13.20
C ALA A 244 -10.93 4.78 -12.92
N PHE A 245 -11.83 4.90 -11.93
CA PHE A 245 -12.37 6.20 -11.53
C PHE A 245 -11.33 7.12 -10.88
N ILE A 246 -10.36 6.59 -10.12
CA ILE A 246 -9.26 7.40 -9.62
C ILE A 246 -8.49 8.04 -10.79
N PHE A 247 -8.17 7.28 -11.83
CA PHE A 247 -7.51 7.84 -13.00
C PHE A 247 -8.36 8.90 -13.69
N ILE A 248 -9.66 8.65 -13.87
CA ILE A 248 -10.56 9.61 -14.52
C ILE A 248 -10.67 10.91 -13.71
N ASP A 249 -11.09 10.79 -12.46
CA ASP A 249 -11.49 11.93 -11.63
C ASP A 249 -10.28 12.80 -11.26
N PHE A 250 -9.16 12.17 -10.88
CA PHE A 250 -8.01 12.92 -10.38
C PHE A 250 -7.10 13.43 -11.51
N ASN A 251 -7.12 12.83 -12.71
CA ASN A 251 -6.52 13.49 -13.89
C ASN A 251 -7.31 14.73 -14.29
N GLU A 252 -8.64 14.65 -14.31
CA GLU A 252 -9.47 15.81 -14.62
C GLU A 252 -9.34 16.90 -13.55
N LEU A 253 -9.35 16.52 -12.27
CA LEU A 253 -9.09 17.45 -11.16
C LEU A 253 -7.71 18.12 -11.32
N SER A 254 -6.67 17.35 -11.64
CA SER A 254 -5.32 17.89 -11.87
C SER A 254 -5.31 18.91 -13.01
N ALA A 255 -5.96 18.60 -14.14
CA ALA A 255 -6.10 19.52 -15.27
C ALA A 255 -6.84 20.81 -14.89
N LEU A 256 -7.91 20.71 -14.10
CA LEU A 256 -8.66 21.87 -13.61
C LEU A 256 -7.83 22.74 -12.66
N LEU A 257 -7.06 22.14 -11.75
CA LEU A 257 -6.17 22.88 -10.84
C LEU A 257 -5.09 23.65 -11.61
N ILE A 258 -4.47 23.01 -12.61
CA ILE A 258 -3.48 23.65 -13.48
C ILE A 258 -4.13 24.81 -14.27
N LYS A 259 -5.32 24.59 -14.84
CA LYS A 259 -6.07 25.62 -15.57
C LYS A 259 -6.47 26.80 -14.66
N ALA A 260 -6.71 26.55 -13.38
CA ALA A 260 -6.98 27.58 -12.38
C ALA A 260 -5.73 28.35 -11.92
N GLY A 261 -4.55 28.02 -12.45
CA GLY A 261 -3.28 28.68 -12.12
C GLY A 261 -2.64 28.18 -10.82
N LEU A 262 -3.08 27.05 -10.27
CA LEU A 262 -2.45 26.45 -9.08
C LEU A 262 -1.14 25.74 -9.48
N SER A 263 -0.01 26.27 -9.02
CA SER A 263 1.30 25.64 -9.22
C SER A 263 1.56 24.58 -8.14
N LEU A 264 1.50 23.30 -8.53
CA LEU A 264 1.93 22.20 -7.65
C LEU A 264 3.47 22.09 -7.67
N PRO A 265 4.12 21.90 -6.50
CA PRO A 265 5.55 21.65 -6.46
C PRO A 265 5.93 20.42 -7.30
N THR A 266 7.03 20.52 -8.05
CA THR A 266 7.50 19.46 -8.95
C THR A 266 8.77 18.78 -8.46
N GLY A 267 9.39 19.22 -7.37
CA GLY A 267 10.62 18.62 -6.86
C GLY A 267 10.94 18.97 -5.42
N GLY A 268 12.01 18.37 -4.91
CA GLY A 268 12.57 18.63 -3.58
C GLY A 268 11.56 18.49 -2.43
N VAL A 269 11.84 19.21 -1.34
CA VAL A 269 11.07 19.15 -0.09
C VAL A 269 9.61 19.59 -0.29
N GLY A 270 9.36 20.59 -1.13
CA GLY A 270 8.01 21.09 -1.39
C GLY A 270 7.09 20.00 -1.92
N LEU A 271 7.57 19.18 -2.84
CA LEU A 271 6.81 18.05 -3.39
C LEU A 271 6.59 16.95 -2.34
N VAL A 272 7.59 16.61 -1.52
CA VAL A 272 7.42 15.64 -0.43
C VAL A 272 6.33 16.07 0.54
N LEU A 273 6.39 17.32 1.03
CA LEU A 273 5.42 17.84 2.00
C LEU A 273 4.01 17.93 1.40
N ALA A 274 3.89 18.44 0.17
CA ALA A 274 2.61 18.64 -0.48
C ALA A 274 1.93 17.31 -0.84
N SER A 275 2.67 16.34 -1.37
CA SER A 275 2.13 15.02 -1.71
C SER A 275 1.82 14.16 -0.48
N ALA A 276 2.64 14.21 0.57
CA ALA A 276 2.34 13.57 1.85
C ALA A 276 1.10 14.17 2.53
N GLY A 277 0.98 15.50 2.49
CA GLY A 277 -0.16 16.24 3.03
C GLY A 277 -1.45 15.93 2.29
N LEU A 278 -1.43 15.99 0.96
CA LEU A 278 -2.60 15.65 0.13
C LEU A 278 -3.04 14.20 0.33
N SER A 279 -2.09 13.27 0.51
CA SER A 279 -2.40 11.88 0.83
C SER A 279 -3.25 11.74 2.10
N GLN A 280 -3.10 12.63 3.10
CA GLN A 280 -3.93 12.60 4.30
C GLN A 280 -5.40 12.94 4.06
N LEU A 281 -5.70 13.60 2.93
CA LEU A 281 -7.03 14.09 2.58
C LEU A 281 -7.74 13.17 1.58
N ILE A 282 -7.01 12.66 0.59
CA ILE A 282 -7.59 11.89 -0.52
C ILE A 282 -6.97 10.51 -0.72
N SER A 283 -6.11 10.06 0.20
CA SER A 283 -5.29 8.85 0.08
C SER A 283 -4.11 8.97 -0.88
N ASN A 284 -3.15 8.08 -0.72
CA ASN A 284 -1.88 8.05 -1.46
C ASN A 284 -2.06 7.85 -2.97
N VAL A 285 -2.93 6.93 -3.43
CA VAL A 285 -3.11 6.66 -4.87
C VAL A 285 -3.71 7.88 -5.61
N PRO A 286 -4.82 8.48 -5.16
CA PRO A 286 -5.33 9.70 -5.78
C PRO A 286 -4.36 10.88 -5.72
N ALA A 287 -3.67 11.06 -4.59
CA ALA A 287 -2.66 12.11 -4.47
C ALA A 287 -1.55 11.96 -5.52
N THR A 288 -1.07 10.74 -5.76
CA THR A 288 -0.12 10.46 -6.83
C THR A 288 -0.63 10.91 -8.19
N VAL A 289 -1.85 10.53 -8.57
CA VAL A 289 -2.44 10.91 -9.87
C VAL A 289 -2.55 12.43 -10.01
N VAL A 290 -2.97 13.14 -8.96
CA VAL A 290 -3.03 14.62 -8.98
C VAL A 290 -1.66 15.22 -9.30
N PHE A 291 -0.62 14.82 -8.57
CA PHE A 291 0.71 15.37 -8.76
C PHE A 291 1.34 14.99 -10.10
N LEU A 292 1.07 13.80 -10.65
CA LEU A 292 1.63 13.39 -11.94
C LEU A 292 1.26 14.32 -13.09
N GLY A 293 0.10 14.99 -13.04
CA GLY A 293 -0.29 15.98 -14.04
C GLY A 293 0.67 17.18 -14.16
N SER A 294 1.46 17.49 -13.12
CA SER A 294 2.49 18.54 -13.16
C SER A 294 3.88 18.03 -13.56
N LYS A 295 4.02 16.75 -13.95
CA LYS A 295 5.29 16.09 -14.30
C LYS A 295 6.40 16.28 -13.25
N PRO A 296 6.17 15.82 -12.01
CA PRO A 296 7.10 16.01 -10.90
C PRO A 296 8.39 15.18 -11.06
N ALA A 297 9.33 15.32 -10.13
CA ALA A 297 10.42 14.39 -9.91
C ALA A 297 9.88 13.13 -9.23
N TRP A 298 10.24 11.95 -9.76
CA TRP A 298 9.66 10.68 -9.33
C TRP A 298 9.97 10.35 -7.86
N LEU A 299 11.20 10.59 -7.40
CA LEU A 299 11.63 10.17 -6.06
C LEU A 299 11.01 11.01 -4.95
N PRO A 300 11.03 12.37 -4.98
CA PRO A 300 10.33 13.15 -3.98
C PRO A 300 8.81 12.88 -3.98
N LEU A 301 8.19 12.64 -5.14
CA LEU A 301 6.80 12.22 -5.21
C LEU A 301 6.60 10.88 -4.49
N ALA A 302 7.38 9.85 -4.85
CA ALA A 302 7.30 8.52 -4.26
C ALA A 302 7.51 8.56 -2.74
N VAL A 303 8.52 9.29 -2.26
CA VAL A 303 8.78 9.48 -0.83
C VAL A 303 7.59 10.13 -0.13
N GLY A 304 7.04 11.21 -0.69
CA GLY A 304 5.93 11.93 -0.08
C GLY A 304 4.63 11.12 0.00
N VAL A 305 4.20 10.49 -1.09
CA VAL A 305 2.95 9.70 -1.09
C VAL A 305 3.06 8.43 -0.24
N ASN A 306 4.23 7.81 -0.16
CA ASN A 306 4.45 6.65 0.72
C ASN A 306 4.56 7.05 2.19
N ALA A 307 5.27 8.14 2.50
CA ALA A 307 5.26 8.71 3.85
C ALA A 307 3.82 9.06 4.28
N GLY A 308 3.04 9.63 3.35
CA GLY A 308 1.63 9.92 3.55
C GLY A 308 0.79 8.70 3.96
N GLY A 309 1.13 7.50 3.47
CA GLY A 309 0.46 6.28 3.86
C GLY A 309 0.58 5.92 5.35
N THR A 310 1.56 6.49 6.07
CA THR A 310 1.82 6.20 7.50
C THR A 310 1.05 7.08 8.48
N GLY A 311 0.32 8.09 7.99
CA GLY A 311 -0.38 9.09 8.80
C GLY A 311 -1.79 8.68 9.22
N THR A 312 -2.80 9.40 8.72
CA THR A 312 -4.20 9.22 9.12
C THR A 312 -4.80 7.94 8.53
N VAL A 313 -6.03 7.62 8.92
CA VAL A 313 -6.77 6.45 8.39
C VAL A 313 -7.12 6.65 6.91
N VAL A 314 -7.22 7.90 6.45
CA VAL A 314 -7.46 8.25 5.04
C VAL A 314 -6.18 8.13 4.22
N GLY A 315 -5.01 8.34 4.85
CA GLY A 315 -3.69 8.31 4.22
C GLY A 315 -3.40 7.09 3.34
N SER A 316 -3.98 5.94 3.67
CA SER A 316 -3.83 4.69 2.93
C SER A 316 -5.00 3.74 3.20
N LEU A 317 -5.41 2.97 2.17
CA LEU A 317 -6.45 1.96 2.31
C LEU A 317 -6.09 0.90 3.37
N ALA A 318 -4.79 0.58 3.51
CA ALA A 318 -4.29 -0.35 4.52
C ALA A 318 -4.64 0.09 5.95
N ASN A 319 -4.60 1.39 6.24
CA ASN A 319 -4.94 1.92 7.56
C ASN A 319 -6.43 1.71 7.87
N LEU A 320 -7.29 1.93 6.88
CA LEU A 320 -8.72 1.69 6.99
C LEU A 320 -9.05 0.20 7.17
N ILE A 321 -8.37 -0.68 6.42
CA ILE A 321 -8.52 -2.14 6.58
C ILE A 321 -8.12 -2.55 8.00
N ALA A 322 -6.97 -2.08 8.49
CA ALA A 322 -6.48 -2.40 9.82
C ALA A 322 -7.45 -1.98 10.94
N VAL A 323 -7.89 -0.72 10.91
CA VAL A 323 -8.86 -0.17 11.88
C VAL A 323 -10.17 -0.94 11.86
N ARG A 324 -10.66 -1.30 10.67
CA ARG A 324 -11.94 -2.00 10.51
C ARG A 324 -11.90 -3.43 11.02
N ILE A 325 -10.86 -4.19 10.68
CA ILE A 325 -10.70 -5.58 11.14
C ILE A 325 -10.52 -5.60 12.67
N ALA A 326 -9.65 -4.74 13.20
CA ALA A 326 -9.33 -4.72 14.62
C ALA A 326 -10.38 -4.04 15.51
N ARG A 327 -11.32 -3.31 14.90
CA ARG A 327 -12.33 -2.48 15.58
C ARG A 327 -11.66 -1.50 16.57
N VAL A 328 -10.58 -0.86 16.13
CA VAL A 328 -9.86 0.17 16.89
C VAL A 328 -10.52 1.53 16.61
N SER A 329 -10.56 2.43 17.58
CA SER A 329 -11.11 3.78 17.34
C SER A 329 -10.14 4.61 16.49
N LEU A 330 -10.67 5.59 15.73
CA LEU A 330 -9.82 6.50 14.95
C LEU A 330 -8.81 7.24 15.84
N ARG A 331 -9.27 7.67 17.03
CA ARG A 331 -8.44 8.36 18.01
C ARG A 331 -7.26 7.50 18.47
N ASP A 332 -7.52 6.24 18.81
CA ASP A 332 -6.47 5.34 19.28
C ASP A 332 -5.48 4.97 18.17
N PHE A 333 -5.97 4.88 16.93
CA PHE A 333 -5.09 4.69 15.77
C PHE A 333 -4.18 5.91 15.57
N HIS A 334 -4.76 7.11 15.50
CA HIS A 334 -4.02 8.36 15.26
C HIS A 334 -3.07 8.74 16.38
N ARG A 335 -3.34 8.29 17.62
CA ARG A 335 -2.43 8.46 18.76
C ARG A 335 -1.02 7.95 18.46
N TYR A 336 -0.90 6.87 17.68
CA TYR A 336 0.39 6.29 17.31
C TYR A 336 0.82 6.67 15.88
N SER A 337 -0.11 6.76 14.93
CA SER A 337 0.23 6.98 13.52
C SER A 337 0.63 8.41 13.19
N VAL A 338 -0.06 9.42 13.75
CA VAL A 338 0.22 10.84 13.44
C VAL A 338 1.61 11.27 13.95
N PRO A 339 2.04 10.95 15.19
CA PRO A 339 3.40 11.27 15.62
C PRO A 339 4.46 10.60 14.77
N TYR A 340 4.27 9.31 14.42
CA TYR A 340 5.20 8.61 13.54
C TYR A 340 5.30 9.28 12.16
N PHE A 341 4.16 9.60 11.55
CA PHE A 341 4.09 10.29 10.27
C PHE A 341 4.82 11.63 10.29
N ILE A 342 4.63 12.45 11.33
CA ILE A 342 5.31 13.75 11.45
C ILE A 342 6.83 13.55 11.47
N VAL A 343 7.32 12.60 12.27
CA VAL A 343 8.77 12.32 12.33
C VAL A 343 9.27 11.81 10.99
N VAL A 344 8.59 10.85 10.37
CA VAL A 344 8.91 10.32 9.03
C VAL A 344 8.93 11.43 7.98
N LEU A 345 7.98 12.36 8.02
CA LEU A 345 7.92 13.47 7.08
C LEU A 345 9.10 14.42 7.25
N VAL A 346 9.43 14.80 8.49
CA VAL A 346 10.55 15.69 8.80
C VAL A 346 11.88 15.08 8.39
N ILE A 347 12.13 13.82 8.75
CA ILE A 347 13.40 13.16 8.41
C ILE A 347 13.54 12.93 6.90
N SER A 348 12.43 12.62 6.21
CA SER A 348 12.44 12.44 4.75
C SER A 348 12.68 13.77 4.04
N ALA A 349 12.05 14.86 4.49
CA ALA A 349 12.34 16.20 4.00
C ALA A 349 13.81 16.59 4.24
N GLY A 350 14.37 16.26 5.40
CA GLY A 350 15.79 16.49 5.72
C GLY A 350 16.73 15.73 4.79
N LEU A 351 16.45 14.46 4.49
CA LEU A 351 17.22 13.66 3.52
C LEU A 351 17.14 14.23 2.11
N ILE A 352 15.94 14.59 1.65
CA ILE A 352 15.75 15.20 0.33
C ILE A 352 16.54 16.49 0.19
N LEU A 353 16.54 17.34 1.23
CA LEU A 353 17.33 18.56 1.28
C LEU A 353 18.84 18.28 1.27
N ALA A 354 19.31 17.31 2.07
CA ALA A 354 20.74 17.02 2.22
C ALA A 354 21.38 16.44 0.95
N PHE A 355 20.62 15.68 0.17
CA PHE A 355 21.11 14.99 -1.02
C PHE A 355 20.67 15.66 -2.33
N ASN A 356 19.99 16.81 -2.27
CA ASN A 356 19.51 17.59 -3.43
C ASN A 356 18.73 16.74 -4.46
N PHE A 357 17.82 15.90 -3.98
CA PHE A 357 16.93 15.08 -4.81
C PHE A 357 15.79 15.87 -5.47
#